data_AF-A0A9W7BM96-F1
#
_entry.id   AF-A0A9W7BM96-F1
#
_cell.length_a   1.000
_cell.length_b   1.000
_cell.length_c   1.000
_cell.angle_alpha   90.00
_cell.angle_beta   90.00
_cell.angle_gamma   90.00
#
_symmetry.space_group_name_H-M   'P 1'
#
loop_
_entity.id
_entity.type
_entity.pdbx_description
1 polymer ?
#
loop_
_entity_poly.entity_id
_entity_poly.type
_entity_poly.pdbx_seq_one_letter_code
_entity_poly.pdbx_strand_id
1 'polypeptide(L)'
;KSYLNDNEVVPWKDLRYIFGEIMYGGHITDFWDRYVDNKYLEVLMQPDVVMSGGQFAPGFASPDPAGKKFADYISYTKEQLPPEAPPLYGLHPNSEIAYLMNATSSLFSTILRLSAGSGGGGGGDGGGVHATIEDILARLPATF
;
A
#
# COMPACT_ATOMS: atom_id res chain seq x y z
N LYS A 1 -19.85 23.24 18.06
CA LYS A 1 -19.86 23.80 16.69
C LYS A 1 -18.82 23.04 15.88
N SER A 2 -19.16 22.61 14.66
CA SER A 2 -18.19 21.95 13.78
C SER A 2 -17.23 23.01 13.24
N TYR A 3 -15.92 22.74 13.26
CA TYR A 3 -14.88 23.65 12.78
C TYR A 3 -15.15 24.17 11.35
N LEU A 4 -15.76 23.34 10.50
CA LEU A 4 -16.18 23.73 9.15
C LEU A 4 -17.37 24.70 9.13
N ASN A 5 -18.30 24.60 10.10
CA ASN A 5 -19.49 25.44 10.14
C ASN A 5 -19.19 26.87 10.66
N ASP A 6 -18.03 27.06 11.28
CA ASP A 6 -17.59 28.36 11.80
C ASP A 6 -16.76 29.16 10.78
N ASN A 7 -16.48 28.60 9.60
CA ASN A 7 -15.71 29.25 8.53
C ASN A 7 -16.58 29.41 7.26
N GLU A 8 -16.58 30.61 6.65
CA GLU A 8 -17.30 30.87 5.39
C GLU A 8 -16.70 30.13 4.19
N VAL A 9 -15.39 29.89 4.23
CA VAL A 9 -14.62 29.16 3.21
C VAL A 9 -13.95 27.97 3.88
N VAL A 10 -13.93 26.83 3.19
CA VAL A 10 -13.28 25.62 3.71
C VAL A 10 -11.78 25.89 3.92
N PRO A 11 -11.24 25.78 5.15
CA PRO A 11 -9.84 26.07 5.46
C PRO A 11 -8.96 24.87 5.13
N TRP A 12 -8.69 24.63 3.83
CA TRP A 12 -7.96 23.44 3.35
C TRP A 12 -6.55 23.27 3.95
N LYS A 13 -5.84 24.37 4.19
CA LYS A 13 -4.50 24.32 4.81
C LYS A 13 -4.58 23.79 6.24
N ASP A 14 -5.55 24.27 7.00
CA ASP A 14 -5.74 23.90 8.39
C ASP A 14 -6.20 22.45 8.49
N LEU A 15 -7.09 22.00 7.58
CA LEU A 15 -7.49 20.60 7.51
C LEU A 15 -6.28 19.69 7.24
N ARG A 16 -5.44 20.02 6.24
CA ARG A 16 -4.23 19.22 5.96
C ARG A 16 -3.27 19.19 7.14
N TYR A 17 -3.11 20.31 7.85
CA TYR A 17 -2.28 20.36 9.06
C TYR A 17 -2.86 19.50 10.19
N ILE A 18 -4.17 19.56 10.42
CA ILE A 18 -4.85 18.76 11.45
C ILE A 18 -4.70 17.26 11.13
N PHE A 19 -4.97 16.84 9.91
CA PHE A 19 -4.84 15.43 9.55
C PHE A 19 -3.38 14.97 9.54
N GLY A 20 -2.50 15.69 8.85
CA GLY A 20 -1.10 15.30 8.66
C GLY A 20 -0.26 15.40 9.92
N GLU A 21 -0.27 16.54 10.63
CA GLU A 21 0.65 16.74 11.77
C GLU A 21 0.03 16.36 13.12
N ILE A 22 -1.27 16.62 13.33
CA ILE A 22 -1.90 16.42 14.64
C ILE A 22 -2.46 14.99 14.79
N MET A 23 -3.28 14.54 13.83
CA MET A 23 -3.98 13.26 13.93
C MET A 23 -3.06 12.09 13.58
N TYR A 24 -2.44 12.13 12.39
CA TYR A 24 -1.57 11.05 11.91
C TYR A 24 -0.09 11.28 12.20
N GLY A 25 0.35 12.54 12.31
CA GLY A 25 1.77 12.88 12.46
C GLY A 25 2.42 12.32 13.72
N GLY A 26 1.67 12.17 14.82
CA GLY A 26 2.15 11.51 16.03
C GLY A 26 2.43 10.00 15.88
N HIS A 27 1.86 9.36 14.86
CA HIS A 27 2.07 7.94 14.54
C HIS A 27 3.21 7.71 13.54
N ILE A 28 3.68 8.76 12.87
CA ILE A 28 4.72 8.69 11.85
C ILE A 28 6.05 9.16 12.45
N THR A 29 6.99 8.22 12.59
CA THR A 29 8.31 8.45 13.17
C THR A 29 9.36 8.81 12.14
N ASP A 30 9.26 8.28 10.92
CA ASP A 30 10.21 8.57 9.84
C ASP A 30 9.88 9.88 9.12
N PHE A 31 10.92 10.65 8.81
CA PHE A 31 10.77 11.95 8.15
C PHE A 31 10.24 11.82 6.71
N TRP A 32 10.68 10.81 5.97
CA TRP A 32 10.24 10.58 4.61
C TRP A 32 8.80 10.10 4.56
N ASP A 33 8.39 9.23 5.49
CA ASP A 33 6.99 8.83 5.62
C ASP A 33 6.10 10.04 5.89
N ARG A 34 6.55 10.99 6.73
CA ARG A 34 5.80 12.23 7.00
C ARG A 34 5.75 13.16 5.79
N TYR A 35 6.84 13.23 5.02
CA TYR A 35 6.86 13.99 3.78
C TYR A 35 5.85 13.41 2.77
N VAL A 36 5.83 12.09 2.61
CA VAL A 36 4.94 11.37 1.71
C VAL A 36 3.48 11.53 2.14
N ASP A 37 3.16 11.37 3.42
CA ASP A 37 1.80 11.58 3.97
C ASP A 37 1.28 13.00 3.66
N ASN A 38 2.09 14.01 3.94
CA ASN A 38 1.74 15.40 3.62
C ASN A 38 1.52 15.60 2.10
N LYS A 39 2.27 14.91 1.24
CA LYS A 39 2.06 14.95 -0.21
C LYS A 39 0.76 14.27 -0.65
N TYR A 40 0.37 13.16 -0.03
CA TYR A 40 -0.95 12.56 -0.27
C TYR A 40 -2.07 13.53 0.09
N LEU A 41 -2.00 14.17 1.26
CA LEU A 41 -3.00 15.15 1.69
C LEU A 41 -3.06 16.37 0.75
N GLU A 42 -1.92 16.80 0.22
CA GLU A 42 -1.85 17.90 -0.77
C GLU A 42 -2.53 17.56 -2.09
N VAL A 43 -2.44 16.31 -2.55
CA VAL A 43 -3.07 15.86 -3.81
C VAL A 43 -4.56 15.56 -3.61
N LEU A 44 -4.93 14.88 -2.52
CA LEU A 44 -6.31 14.41 -2.30
C LEU A 44 -7.22 15.51 -1.77
N MET A 45 -6.72 16.38 -0.88
CA MET A 45 -7.52 17.45 -0.25
C MET A 45 -7.44 18.75 -1.04
N GLN A 46 -7.70 18.68 -2.34
CA GLN A 46 -7.82 19.85 -3.20
C GLN A 46 -9.28 20.19 -3.48
N PRO A 47 -9.65 21.48 -3.55
CA PRO A 47 -11.01 21.90 -3.91
C PRO A 47 -11.47 21.27 -5.22
N ASP A 48 -10.61 21.23 -6.24
CA ASP A 48 -10.98 20.73 -7.56
C ASP A 48 -11.27 19.22 -7.54
N VAL A 49 -10.49 18.46 -6.76
CA VAL A 49 -10.67 17.02 -6.58
C VAL A 49 -11.95 16.74 -5.78
N VAL A 50 -12.14 17.42 -4.65
CA VAL A 50 -13.24 17.10 -3.72
C VAL A 50 -14.58 17.73 -4.14
N MET A 51 -14.55 18.93 -4.73
CA MET A 51 -15.75 19.75 -4.97
C MET A 51 -16.11 19.92 -6.44
N SER A 52 -15.16 19.71 -7.37
CA SER A 52 -15.38 19.99 -8.81
C SER A 52 -15.35 18.73 -9.68
N GLY A 53 -15.53 17.55 -9.09
CA GLY A 53 -15.58 16.29 -9.82
C GLY A 53 -14.24 15.89 -10.45
N GLY A 54 -13.12 16.30 -9.84
CA GLY A 54 -11.79 15.81 -10.21
C GLY A 54 -11.64 14.31 -9.97
N GLN A 55 -10.44 13.77 -10.20
CA GLN A 55 -10.17 12.34 -10.04
C GLN A 55 -9.31 12.11 -8.79
N PHE A 56 -9.72 11.17 -7.94
CA PHE A 56 -8.89 10.73 -6.81
C PHE A 56 -7.71 9.88 -7.30
N ALA A 57 -7.94 9.10 -8.35
CA ALA A 57 -6.94 8.28 -8.98
C ALA A 57 -7.34 8.00 -10.45
N PRO A 58 -6.42 7.49 -11.29
CA PRO A 58 -6.74 7.17 -12.68
C PRO A 58 -7.95 6.23 -12.78
N GLY A 59 -9.02 6.68 -13.42
CA GLY A 59 -10.25 5.91 -13.57
C GLY A 59 -11.18 5.92 -12.34
N PHE A 60 -10.85 6.67 -11.29
CA PHE A 60 -11.71 6.85 -10.11
C PHE A 60 -12.02 8.33 -9.88
N ALA A 61 -13.20 8.74 -10.34
CA ALA A 61 -13.69 10.11 -10.20
C ALA A 61 -14.19 10.40 -8.78
N SER A 62 -14.13 11.67 -8.40
CA SER A 62 -14.75 12.15 -7.18
C SER A 62 -16.26 12.25 -7.37
N PRO A 63 -17.08 11.66 -6.49
CA PRO A 63 -18.52 11.78 -6.56
C PRO A 63 -18.96 13.23 -6.27
N ASP A 64 -19.98 13.69 -6.99
CA ASP A 64 -20.55 15.03 -6.78
C ASP A 64 -20.97 15.21 -5.31
N PRO A 65 -20.44 16.22 -4.59
CA PRO A 65 -20.81 16.48 -3.21
C PRO A 65 -22.23 17.03 -3.07
N ALA A 66 -22.84 17.53 -4.14
CA ALA A 66 -24.19 18.07 -4.11
C ALA A 66 -25.23 16.94 -4.03
N GLY A 67 -25.97 16.89 -2.93
CA GLY A 67 -27.18 16.06 -2.81
C GLY A 67 -26.95 14.60 -2.43
N LYS A 68 -25.70 14.13 -2.24
CA LYS A 68 -25.41 12.78 -1.77
C LYS A 68 -25.36 12.68 -0.25
N LYS A 69 -26.02 11.65 0.30
CA LYS A 69 -25.90 11.25 1.71
C LYS A 69 -24.75 10.27 1.88
N PHE A 70 -24.30 10.08 3.12
CA PHE A 70 -23.23 9.12 3.45
C PHE A 70 -23.44 7.73 2.83
N ALA A 71 -24.68 7.22 2.83
CA ALA A 71 -25.03 5.93 2.23
C ALA A 71 -24.74 5.87 0.72
N ASP A 72 -24.92 6.99 0.00
CA ASP A 72 -24.70 7.08 -1.45
C ASP A 72 -23.20 7.09 -1.79
N TYR A 73 -22.35 7.55 -0.88
CA TYR A 73 -20.90 7.42 -1.04
C TYR A 73 -20.45 5.97 -0.85
N ILE A 74 -21.07 5.23 0.07
CA ILE A 74 -20.77 3.80 0.27
C ILE A 74 -21.14 2.99 -0.98
N SER A 75 -22.32 3.22 -1.56
CA SER A 75 -22.72 2.53 -2.80
C SER A 75 -21.81 2.94 -3.96
N TYR A 76 -21.50 4.24 -4.10
CA TYR A 76 -20.58 4.73 -5.12
C TYR A 76 -19.22 4.04 -5.07
N THR A 77 -18.60 3.95 -3.89
CA THR A 77 -17.31 3.27 -3.74
C THR A 77 -17.39 1.79 -4.12
N LYS A 78 -18.49 1.10 -3.81
CA LYS A 78 -18.65 -0.32 -4.19
C LYS A 78 -18.81 -0.54 -5.69
N GLU A 79 -19.43 0.41 -6.39
CA GLU A 79 -19.76 0.27 -7.81
C GLU A 79 -18.67 0.83 -8.73
N GLN A 80 -17.96 1.87 -8.31
CA GLN A 80 -17.06 2.66 -9.17
C GLN A 80 -15.58 2.50 -8.83
N LEU A 81 -15.23 1.85 -7.71
CA LEU A 81 -13.84 1.63 -7.36
C LEU A 81 -13.22 0.61 -8.36
N PRO A 82 -12.16 0.98 -9.09
CA PRO A 82 -11.48 0.06 -9.99
C PRO A 82 -10.73 -1.03 -9.18
N PRO A 83 -10.32 -2.14 -9.84
CA PRO A 83 -9.45 -3.13 -9.23
C PRO A 83 -8.20 -2.47 -8.63
N GLU A 84 -7.77 -2.94 -7.45
CA GLU A 84 -6.59 -2.40 -6.78
C GLU A 84 -5.36 -2.57 -7.69
N ALA A 85 -4.64 -1.48 -7.88
CA ALA A 85 -3.41 -1.45 -8.67
C ALA A 85 -2.46 -0.41 -8.06
N PRO A 86 -1.12 -0.58 -8.17
CA PRO A 86 -0.16 0.36 -7.59
C PRO A 86 -0.40 1.83 -7.96
N PRO A 87 -0.76 2.19 -9.22
CA PRO A 87 -1.03 3.57 -9.58
C PRO A 87 -2.19 4.21 -8.82
N LEU A 88 -3.14 3.42 -8.32
CA LEU A 88 -4.25 3.92 -7.51
C LEU A 88 -3.76 4.56 -6.20
N TYR A 89 -2.63 4.07 -5.71
CA TYR A 89 -1.96 4.56 -4.50
C TYR A 89 -0.79 5.49 -4.85
N GLY A 90 -0.63 5.94 -6.09
CA GLY A 90 0.51 6.77 -6.51
C GLY A 90 1.84 6.04 -6.62
N LEU A 91 1.82 4.69 -6.66
CA LEU A 91 3.02 3.87 -6.80
C LEU A 91 3.29 3.53 -8.28
N HIS A 92 4.55 3.26 -8.59
CA HIS A 92 4.95 2.78 -9.92
C HIS A 92 4.49 1.32 -10.11
N PRO A 93 3.98 0.91 -11.29
CA PRO A 93 3.50 -0.47 -11.54
C PRO A 93 4.48 -1.58 -11.14
N ASN A 94 5.78 -1.33 -11.24
CA ASN A 94 6.83 -2.30 -10.83
C ASN A 94 6.77 -2.71 -9.34
N SER A 95 6.14 -1.94 -8.45
CA SER A 95 6.01 -2.33 -7.05
C SER A 95 5.16 -3.60 -6.87
N GLU A 96 4.18 -3.83 -7.75
CA GLU A 96 3.39 -5.07 -7.75
C GLU A 96 4.25 -6.28 -8.14
N ILE A 97 5.14 -6.13 -9.12
CA ILE A 97 6.05 -7.20 -9.53
C ILE A 97 6.95 -7.61 -8.35
N ALA A 98 7.52 -6.62 -7.63
CA ALA A 98 8.35 -6.88 -6.47
C ALA A 98 7.57 -7.55 -5.34
N TYR A 99 6.34 -7.11 -5.09
CA TYR A 99 5.44 -7.72 -4.12
C TYR A 99 5.14 -9.19 -4.47
N LEU A 100 4.74 -9.46 -5.72
CA LEU A 100 4.43 -10.82 -6.20
C LEU A 100 5.65 -11.74 -6.10
N MET A 101 6.85 -11.25 -6.45
CA MET A 101 8.09 -12.02 -6.32
C MET A 101 8.36 -12.42 -4.86
N ASN A 102 8.19 -11.48 -3.91
CA ASN A 102 8.36 -11.75 -2.48
C ASN A 102 7.29 -12.71 -1.95
N ALA A 103 6.03 -12.55 -2.36
CA ALA A 103 4.94 -13.44 -2.00
C ALA A 103 5.19 -14.88 -2.50
N THR A 104 5.64 -15.03 -3.75
CA THR A 104 6.01 -16.33 -4.34
C THR A 104 7.20 -16.96 -3.63
N SER A 105 8.23 -16.19 -3.28
CA SER A 105 9.37 -16.70 -2.48
C SER A 105 8.93 -17.19 -1.10
N SER A 106 8.06 -16.43 -0.43
CA SER A 106 7.49 -16.82 0.87
C SER A 106 6.64 -18.09 0.75
N LEU A 107 5.85 -18.21 -0.32
CA LEU A 107 5.06 -19.41 -0.62
C LEU A 107 5.97 -20.63 -0.80
N PHE A 108 7.00 -20.55 -1.63
CA PHE A 108 7.95 -21.67 -1.82
C PHE A 108 8.68 -22.03 -0.53
N SER A 109 9.13 -21.03 0.23
CA SER A 109 9.76 -21.25 1.53
C SER A 109 8.82 -21.97 2.50
N THR A 110 7.53 -21.62 2.49
CA THR A 110 6.50 -22.28 3.31
C THR A 110 6.25 -23.71 2.85
N ILE A 111 6.15 -23.96 1.54
CA ILE A 111 6.01 -25.31 0.99
C ILE A 111 7.19 -26.19 1.39
N LEU A 112 8.43 -25.69 1.27
CA LEU A 112 9.64 -26.42 1.66
C LEU A 112 9.63 -26.79 3.15
N ARG A 113 9.24 -25.84 4.01
CA ARG A 113 9.10 -26.07 5.46
C ARG A 113 8.03 -27.11 5.78
N LEU A 114 6.89 -27.09 5.08
CA LEU A 114 5.82 -28.08 5.26
C LEU A 114 6.23 -29.46 4.73
N SER A 115 6.93 -29.53 3.59
CA SER A 115 7.44 -30.80 3.06
C SER A 115 8.53 -31.43 3.94
N ALA A 116 9.30 -30.60 4.65
CA ALA A 116 10.24 -31.08 5.67
C ALA A 116 9.55 -31.41 7.02
N GLY A 117 8.32 -30.94 7.23
CA GLY A 117 7.58 -31.03 8.50
C GLY A 117 6.50 -32.12 8.59
N SER A 118 6.12 -32.78 7.48
CA SER A 118 5.13 -33.87 7.51
C SER A 118 5.74 -35.28 7.67
N GLY A 119 7.05 -35.37 7.90
CA GLY A 119 7.77 -36.62 8.16
C GLY A 119 7.96 -36.88 9.64
N GLY A 120 6.88 -37.18 10.37
CA GLY A 120 7.00 -37.85 11.65
C GLY A 120 7.54 -39.27 11.45
N GLY A 121 8.83 -39.47 11.65
CA GLY A 121 9.47 -40.79 11.71
C GLY A 121 10.63 -40.98 10.74
N GLY A 122 11.86 -40.97 11.28
CA GLY A 122 13.05 -41.67 10.76
C GLY A 122 13.46 -41.40 9.29
N GLY A 123 14.56 -40.65 9.12
CA GLY A 123 15.45 -40.82 7.96
C GLY A 123 14.96 -40.24 6.63
N GLY A 124 14.69 -38.94 6.58
CA GLY A 124 14.67 -38.17 5.34
C GLY A 124 15.92 -37.31 5.28
N ASP A 125 16.89 -37.71 4.48
CA ASP A 125 18.22 -37.13 4.38
C ASP A 125 18.18 -35.62 4.01
N GLY A 126 18.63 -34.77 4.93
CA GLY A 126 18.95 -33.36 4.67
C GLY A 126 20.11 -33.17 3.68
N GLY A 127 20.69 -34.26 3.18
CA GLY A 127 21.78 -34.29 2.21
C GLY A 127 21.48 -33.65 0.85
N GLY A 128 20.22 -33.54 0.42
CA GLY A 128 19.90 -32.85 -0.84
C GLY A 128 20.22 -31.36 -0.82
N VAL A 129 19.98 -30.69 0.31
CA VAL A 129 20.30 -29.26 0.49
C VAL A 129 21.80 -29.08 0.72
N HIS A 130 22.44 -29.99 1.46
CA HIS A 130 23.89 -29.94 1.65
C HIS A 130 24.65 -30.15 0.34
N ALA A 131 24.23 -31.12 -0.48
CA ALA A 131 24.84 -31.40 -1.78
C ALA A 131 24.65 -30.25 -2.79
N THR A 132 23.50 -29.56 -2.75
CA THR A 132 23.27 -28.38 -3.61
C THR A 132 24.08 -27.17 -3.15
N ILE A 133 24.28 -26.98 -1.84
CA ILE A 133 25.17 -25.95 -1.31
C ILE A 133 26.62 -26.24 -1.70
N GLU A 134 27.07 -27.50 -1.61
CA GLU A 134 28.42 -27.90 -2.02
C GLU A 134 28.66 -27.72 -3.53
N ASP A 135 27.70 -28.05 -4.39
CA ASP A 135 27.82 -27.81 -5.84
C ASP A 135 27.90 -26.31 -6.17
N ILE A 136 27.12 -25.46 -5.47
CA ILE A 136 27.17 -24.01 -5.66
C ILE A 136 28.53 -23.45 -5.19
N LEU A 137 29.03 -23.91 -4.03
CA LEU A 137 30.34 -23.50 -3.52
C LEU A 137 31.48 -23.93 -4.45
N ALA A 138 31.40 -25.13 -5.03
CA ALA A 138 32.40 -25.64 -5.97
C ALA A 138 32.41 -24.90 -7.32
N ARG A 139 31.30 -24.26 -7.70
CA ARG A 139 31.13 -23.50 -8.94
C ARG A 139 31.43 -22.02 -8.82
N LEU A 140 31.73 -21.52 -7.61
CA LEU A 140 32.11 -20.12 -7.42
C LEU A 140 33.49 -19.86 -8.03
N PRO A 141 33.63 -18.84 -8.89
CA PRO A 141 34.94 -18.42 -9.37
C PRO A 141 35.79 -17.86 -8.22
N ALA A 142 37.12 -17.91 -8.36
CA ALA A 142 38.04 -17.40 -7.34
C ALA A 142 37.73 -15.94 -7.00
N THR A 143 37.64 -15.63 -5.70
CA THR A 143 37.47 -14.26 -5.21
C THR A 143 38.65 -13.41 -5.67
N PHE A 144 38.34 -12.24 -6.23
CA PHE A 144 39.29 -11.27 -6.75
C PHE A 144 40.20 -10.70 -5.66
#